data_AF-A0A140LBX5-F1
#
_entry.id   AF-A0A140LBX5-F1
#
_cell.length_a   1.000
_cell.length_b   1.000
_cell.length_c   1.000
_cell.angle_alpha   90.00
_cell.angle_beta   90.00
_cell.angle_gamma   90.00
#
_symmetry.space_group_name_H-M   'P 1'
#
loop_
_entity.id
_entity.type
_entity.pdbx_description
1 polymer ?
#
loop_
_entity_poly.entity_id
_entity_poly.type
_entity_poly.pdbx_seq_one_letter_code
_entity_poly.pdbx_strand_id
1 'polypeptide(L)'
;MKRWAMVLLLALVIAAFLSPFASPHPDGLERVAEDLGFLKKGESPVLRFSPMPDYTVATINDERVSTALAGVTGTLITLAFAWGWTKLISK
;
A
#
# COMPACT_ATOMS: atom_id res chain seq x y z
N MET A 1 9.73 -25.09 -6.24
CA MET A 1 9.39 -24.09 -5.19
C MET A 1 7.98 -24.33 -4.68
N LYS A 2 7.71 -24.13 -3.38
CA LYS A 2 6.33 -24.26 -2.85
C LYS A 2 5.44 -23.21 -3.52
N ARG A 3 4.20 -23.58 -3.93
CA ARG A 3 3.31 -22.73 -4.73
C ARG A 3 3.06 -21.34 -4.12
N TRP A 4 2.90 -21.26 -2.80
CA TRP A 4 2.71 -19.99 -2.08
C TRP A 4 3.91 -19.04 -2.18
N ALA A 5 5.13 -19.56 -2.24
CA ALA A 5 6.35 -18.75 -2.36
C ALA A 5 6.47 -18.10 -3.75
N MET A 6 5.98 -18.80 -4.80
CA MET A 6 5.92 -18.22 -6.15
C MET A 6 4.91 -17.08 -6.22
N VAL A 7 3.74 -17.24 -5.59
CA VAL A 7 2.73 -16.17 -5.52
C VAL A 7 3.26 -14.96 -4.75
N LEU A 8 3.95 -15.18 -3.62
CA LEU A 8 4.58 -14.10 -2.87
C LEU A 8 5.65 -13.37 -3.70
N LEU A 9 6.53 -14.12 -4.38
CA LEU A 9 7.55 -13.52 -5.23
C LEU A 9 6.92 -12.67 -6.34
N LEU A 10 5.87 -13.17 -6.99
CA LEU A 10 5.14 -12.41 -8.00
C LEU A 10 4.53 -11.14 -7.42
N ALA A 11 3.90 -11.21 -6.25
CA ALA A 11 3.34 -10.04 -5.58
C ALA A 11 4.40 -8.99 -5.26
N LEU A 12 5.58 -9.42 -4.78
CA LEU A 12 6.71 -8.51 -4.49
C LEU A 12 7.27 -7.87 -5.77
N VAL A 13 7.35 -8.62 -6.87
CA VAL A 13 7.77 -8.07 -8.18
C VAL A 13 6.77 -7.01 -8.65
N ILE A 14 5.47 -7.27 -8.55
CA ILE A 14 4.44 -6.28 -8.92
C ILE A 14 4.54 -5.05 -8.02
N ALA A 15 4.66 -5.25 -6.70
CA ALA A 15 4.79 -4.17 -5.74
C ALA A 15 6.05 -3.32 -5.97
N ALA A 16 7.19 -3.92 -6.32
CA ALA A 16 8.44 -3.19 -6.51
C ALA A 16 8.54 -2.50 -7.89
N PHE A 17 8.06 -3.14 -8.94
CA PHE A 17 8.33 -2.71 -10.33
C PHE A 17 7.12 -2.16 -11.07
N LEU A 18 5.90 -2.58 -10.74
CA LEU A 18 4.69 -2.11 -11.44
C LEU A 18 4.00 -0.98 -10.68
N SER A 19 3.98 -1.02 -9.34
CA SER A 19 3.36 0.03 -8.52
C SER A 19 3.88 1.45 -8.76
N PRO A 20 5.17 1.68 -9.09
CA PRO A 20 5.66 3.04 -9.33
C PRO A 20 5.10 3.70 -10.60
N PHE A 21 4.44 2.91 -11.45
CA PHE A 21 3.77 3.35 -12.67
C PHE A 21 2.24 3.43 -12.48
N ALA A 22 1.76 3.44 -11.23
CA ALA A 22 0.36 3.69 -10.94
C ALA A 22 -0.10 5.03 -11.51
N SER A 23 -1.37 5.09 -11.93
CA SER A 23 -1.97 6.29 -12.49
C SER A 23 -1.99 7.42 -11.46
N PRO A 24 -1.61 8.66 -11.81
CA PRO A 24 -1.69 9.81 -10.93
C PRO A 24 -3.10 10.44 -10.87
N HIS A 25 -4.05 9.96 -11.68
CA HIS A 25 -5.41 10.47 -11.69
C HIS A 25 -6.23 9.96 -10.50
N PRO A 26 -7.19 10.75 -9.99
CA PRO A 26 -8.03 10.35 -8.88
C PRO A 26 -8.78 9.08 -9.22
N ASP A 27 -8.89 8.19 -8.24
CA ASP A 27 -9.70 6.99 -8.39
C ASP A 27 -11.20 7.35 -8.41
N GLY A 28 -12.06 6.34 -8.60
CA GLY A 28 -13.50 6.58 -8.67
C GLY A 28 -14.10 7.16 -7.37
N LEU A 29 -13.50 6.87 -6.21
CA LEU A 29 -13.98 7.38 -4.93
C LEU A 29 -13.56 8.83 -4.72
N GLU A 30 -12.29 9.13 -4.99
CA GLU A 30 -11.74 10.48 -4.95
C GLU A 30 -12.44 11.39 -5.96
N ARG A 31 -12.63 10.93 -7.19
CA ARG A 31 -13.29 11.71 -8.24
C ARG A 31 -14.72 12.12 -7.84
N VAL A 32 -15.50 11.19 -7.28
CA VAL A 32 -16.85 11.48 -6.77
C VAL A 32 -16.80 12.43 -5.58
N ALA A 33 -15.83 12.25 -4.68
CA ALA A 33 -15.65 13.12 -3.53
C ALA A 33 -15.22 14.54 -3.90
N GLU A 34 -14.41 14.70 -4.95
CA GLU A 34 -14.08 15.98 -5.56
C GLU A 34 -15.31 16.64 -6.19
N ASP A 35 -16.04 15.91 -7.05
CA ASP A 35 -17.21 16.43 -7.77
C ASP A 35 -18.33 16.88 -6.82
N LEU A 36 -18.51 16.17 -5.70
CA LEU A 36 -19.50 16.49 -4.67
C LEU A 36 -18.94 17.41 -3.56
N GLY A 37 -17.67 17.84 -3.65
CA GLY A 37 -17.06 18.83 -2.75
C GLY A 37 -16.82 18.35 -1.31
N PHE A 38 -16.73 17.05 -1.07
CA PHE A 38 -16.49 16.49 0.27
C PHE A 38 -15.14 15.79 0.45
N LEU A 39 -14.25 15.81 -0.54
CA LEU A 39 -12.91 15.21 -0.47
C LEU A 39 -12.19 15.50 0.86
N LYS A 40 -12.17 16.76 1.30
CA LYS A 40 -11.50 17.20 2.55
C LYS A 40 -12.07 16.59 3.83
N LYS A 41 -13.29 16.05 3.80
CA LYS A 41 -13.85 15.33 4.96
C LYS A 41 -13.22 13.94 5.12
N GLY A 42 -12.69 13.35 4.04
CA GLY A 42 -11.97 12.08 4.04
C GLY A 42 -10.53 12.19 4.55
N GLU A 43 -9.92 13.37 4.45
CA GLU A 43 -8.58 13.70 4.96
C GLU A 43 -8.56 13.82 6.50
N SER A 44 -8.93 12.74 7.21
CA SER A 44 -8.92 12.75 8.66
C SER A 44 -7.49 12.96 9.21
N PRO A 45 -7.32 13.66 10.35
CA PRO A 45 -6.01 13.79 10.99
C PRO A 45 -5.35 12.45 11.31
N VAL A 46 -6.16 11.39 11.49
CA VAL A 46 -5.70 10.03 11.76
C VAL A 46 -4.86 9.49 10.61
N LEU A 47 -5.23 9.79 9.36
CA LEU A 47 -4.46 9.39 8.17
C LEU A 47 -3.13 10.17 8.07
N ARG A 48 -3.08 11.40 8.58
CA ARG A 48 -1.83 12.19 8.71
C ARG A 48 -0.82 11.56 9.67
N PHE A 49 -1.28 10.76 10.64
CA PHE A 49 -0.40 9.99 11.53
C PHE A 49 -0.03 8.61 10.97
N SER A 50 -0.46 8.28 9.75
CA SER A 50 -0.04 7.06 9.09
C SER A 50 1.48 7.06 8.91
N PRO A 51 2.16 5.91 9.08
CA PRO A 51 3.60 5.81 8.82
C PRO A 51 4.00 6.09 7.37
N MET A 52 3.08 5.85 6.41
CA MET A 52 3.28 6.02 4.97
C MET A 52 2.01 6.59 4.33
N PRO A 53 1.66 7.87 4.55
CA PRO A 53 0.49 8.50 3.95
C PRO A 53 0.69 8.60 2.44
N ASP A 54 -0.37 8.34 1.66
CA ASP A 54 -0.34 8.41 0.18
C ASP A 54 0.82 7.62 -0.46
N TYR A 55 1.22 6.49 0.17
CA TYR A 55 2.36 5.67 -0.24
C TYR A 55 3.71 6.41 -0.26
N THR A 56 3.83 7.46 0.54
CA THR A 56 5.05 8.28 0.68
C THR A 56 5.93 7.81 1.85
N VAL A 57 7.25 7.93 1.67
CA VAL A 57 8.28 7.64 2.68
C VAL A 57 9.03 8.95 2.93
N ALA A 58 8.92 9.49 4.15
CA ALA A 58 9.38 10.84 4.49
C ALA A 58 10.86 11.13 4.14
N THR A 59 11.72 10.11 4.08
CA THR A 59 13.15 10.25 3.79
C THR A 59 13.47 10.18 2.29
N ILE A 60 12.50 9.86 1.43
CA ILE A 60 12.71 9.57 0.00
C ILE A 60 11.93 10.58 -0.84
N ASN A 61 12.65 11.38 -1.62
CA ASN A 61 12.06 12.42 -2.46
C ASN A 61 11.54 11.90 -3.81
N ASP A 62 12.00 10.73 -4.25
CA ASP A 62 11.54 10.12 -5.51
C ASP A 62 10.23 9.37 -5.26
N GLU A 63 9.12 9.92 -5.78
CA GLU A 63 7.77 9.35 -5.63
C GLU A 63 7.71 7.89 -6.08
N ARG A 64 8.38 7.53 -7.18
CA ARG A 64 8.34 6.17 -7.72
C ARG A 64 9.03 5.19 -6.78
N VAL A 65 10.20 5.56 -6.29
CA VAL A 65 10.95 4.74 -5.31
C VAL A 65 10.18 4.63 -4.00
N SER A 66 9.55 5.73 -3.58
CA SER A 66 8.71 5.75 -2.39
C SER A 66 7.51 4.80 -2.51
N THR A 67 6.76 4.87 -3.61
CA THR A 67 5.61 3.98 -3.87
C THR A 67 6.03 2.51 -3.92
N ALA A 68 7.17 2.20 -4.57
CA ALA A 68 7.72 0.84 -4.59
C ALA A 68 7.97 0.32 -3.17
N LEU A 69 8.62 1.13 -2.33
CA LEU A 69 8.99 0.75 -0.97
C LEU A 69 7.77 0.61 -0.07
N ALA A 70 6.79 1.51 -0.20
CA ALA A 70 5.52 1.40 0.51
C ALA A 70 4.78 0.10 0.13
N GLY A 71 4.71 -0.22 -1.16
CA GLY A 71 4.10 -1.45 -1.66
C GLY A 71 4.78 -2.73 -1.15
N VAL A 72 6.12 -2.79 -1.24
CA VAL A 72 6.90 -3.94 -0.75
C VAL A 72 6.75 -4.11 0.76
N THR A 73 6.90 -3.02 1.50
CA THR A 73 6.81 -3.02 2.97
C THR A 73 5.42 -3.45 3.43
N GLY A 74 4.37 -2.87 2.84
CA GLY A 74 2.98 -3.25 3.13
C GLY A 74 2.72 -4.72 2.86
N THR A 75 3.16 -5.23 1.71
CA THR A 75 3.00 -6.66 1.33
C THR A 75 3.64 -7.60 2.36
N LEU A 76 4.87 -7.30 2.80
CA LEU A 76 5.57 -8.10 3.80
C LEU A 76 4.90 -8.03 5.17
N ILE A 77 4.45 -6.84 5.59
CA ILE A 77 3.71 -6.66 6.84
C ILE A 77 2.42 -7.46 6.83
N THR A 78 1.61 -7.35 5.76
CA THR A 78 0.35 -8.11 5.64
C THR A 78 0.59 -9.61 5.71
N LEU A 79 1.63 -10.12 5.03
CA LEU A 79 1.97 -11.55 5.11
C LEU A 79 2.39 -11.96 6.53
N ALA A 80 3.25 -11.16 7.18
CA ALA A 80 3.71 -11.43 8.54
C ALA A 80 2.53 -11.48 9.53
N PHE A 81 1.59 -10.53 9.41
CA PHE A 81 0.37 -10.50 10.19
C PHE A 81 -0.50 -11.73 9.92
N ALA A 82 -0.80 -12.05 8.67
CA ALA A 82 -1.65 -13.20 8.32
C ALA A 82 -1.04 -14.53 8.80
N TRP A 83 0.27 -14.70 8.62
CA TRP A 83 0.99 -15.89 9.08
C TRP A 83 1.03 -15.99 10.61
N GLY A 84 1.34 -14.87 11.29
CA GLY A 84 1.34 -14.79 12.75
C GLY A 84 -0.03 -15.09 13.36
N TRP A 85 -1.09 -14.53 12.76
CA TRP A 85 -2.47 -14.75 13.17
C TRP A 85 -2.89 -16.22 13.02
N THR A 86 -2.56 -16.83 11.88
CA THR A 86 -2.85 -18.26 11.63
C THR A 86 -2.14 -19.14 12.64
N LYS A 87 -0.88 -18.82 12.99
CA LYS A 87 -0.10 -19.55 13.99
C LYS A 87 -0.67 -19.39 15.41
N LEU A 88 -1.24 -18.22 15.73
CA LEU A 88 -1.87 -17.95 17.02
C LEU A 88 -3.16 -18.75 17.20
N ILE A 89 -3.98 -18.85 16.14
CA ILE A 89 -5.26 -19.59 16.18
C ILE A 89 -5.06 -21.11 16.07
N SER A 90 -4.05 -21.56 15.33
CA SER A 90 -3.74 -23.00 15.19
C SER A 90 -3.02 -23.59 16.42
N LYS A 91 -2.96 -22.85 17.53
CA LYS A 91 -2.38 -23.27 18.80
C LYS A 91 -3.49 -23.39 19.84
#